data_AF-A0A239D3V4-F1
#
_entry.id   AF-A0A239D3V4-F1
#
_cell.length_a   1.000
_cell.length_b   1.000
_cell.length_c   1.000
_cell.angle_alpha   90.00
_cell.angle_beta   90.00
_cell.angle_gamma   90.00
#
_symmetry.space_group_name_H-M   'P 1'
#
loop_
_entity.id
_entity.type
_entity.pdbx_description
1 polymer ?
#
loop_
_entity_poly.entity_id
_entity_poly.type
_entity_poly.pdbx_seq_one_letter_code
_entity_poly.pdbx_strand_id
1 'polypeptide(L)'
;MRSPMKSPLSGNPPTRALTDEAGRLAFRVMPREITPFRAKLADGISSALGLGLMVASMTAISDWRHPDLSVLVAAFGSAALASWALRFAAREALKTTTQIELSLDSIRVKRVLGWARFDRCLEHCFALLPHDQAERERRRNELDTRFAATQGQVVQMPVYYGDSFHVVMVYAGHRVDLLSIYGRQRAAAVVARLQYCDRQLEQEAKRLGAGNNPHVDADWHHSPGGL
;
A
#
# COMPACT_ATOMS: atom_id res chain seq x y z
N MET A 1 25.83 29.42 0.02
CA MET A 1 25.23 28.57 -1.05
C MET A 1 23.85 28.15 -0.58
N ARG A 2 22.77 28.56 -1.27
CA ARG A 2 21.40 28.13 -0.90
C ARG A 2 21.25 26.66 -1.30
N SER A 3 20.96 25.78 -0.35
CA SER A 3 20.62 24.39 -0.65
C SER A 3 19.46 24.37 -1.67
N PRO A 4 19.50 23.53 -2.71
CA PRO A 4 18.42 23.43 -3.66
C PRO A 4 17.13 23.06 -2.91
N MET A 5 16.09 23.88 -3.04
CA MET A 5 14.80 23.62 -2.42
C MET A 5 14.29 22.26 -2.92
N LYS A 6 14.12 21.30 -2.01
CA LYS A 6 13.53 20.01 -2.34
C LYS A 6 12.07 20.24 -2.73
N SER A 7 11.70 19.78 -3.93
CA SER A 7 10.31 19.81 -4.36
C SER A 7 9.45 19.01 -3.38
N PRO A 8 8.28 19.51 -2.95
CA PRO A 8 7.36 18.74 -2.10
C PRO A 8 6.86 17.46 -2.79
N LEU A 9 7.04 17.36 -4.12
CA LEU A 9 6.69 16.20 -4.91
C LEU A 9 7.77 15.11 -4.93
N SER A 10 9.02 15.41 -4.51
CA SER A 10 10.10 14.41 -4.44
C SER A 10 9.96 13.56 -3.17
N GLY A 11 9.19 12.48 -3.27
CA GLY A 11 8.98 11.54 -2.18
C GLY A 11 8.08 10.38 -2.60
N ASN A 12 7.81 9.46 -1.67
CA ASN A 12 6.83 8.40 -1.87
C ASN A 12 5.45 8.86 -1.39
N PRO A 13 4.37 8.63 -2.17
CA PRO A 13 4.39 8.01 -3.50
C PRO A 13 4.96 8.93 -4.60
N PRO A 14 5.63 8.36 -5.62
CA PRO A 14 6.22 9.15 -6.70
C PRO A 14 5.11 9.90 -7.43
N THR A 15 5.29 11.21 -7.56
CA THR A 15 4.32 12.12 -8.17
C THR A 15 5.00 12.96 -9.24
N ARG A 16 4.36 13.11 -10.39
CA ARG A 16 4.84 13.96 -11.48
C ARG A 16 3.80 15.03 -11.78
N ALA A 17 4.24 16.28 -11.84
CA ALA A 17 3.45 17.33 -12.47
C ALA A 17 3.48 17.10 -13.99
N LEU A 18 2.33 17.21 -14.61
CA LEU A 18 2.09 17.08 -16.04
C LEU A 18 1.30 18.29 -16.50
N THR A 19 1.28 18.47 -17.82
CA THR A 19 0.38 19.42 -18.47
C THR A 19 -0.69 18.61 -19.19
N ASP A 20 -1.96 18.91 -18.94
CA ASP A 20 -3.09 18.28 -19.60
C ASP A 20 -3.17 18.72 -21.08
N GLU A 21 -4.03 18.06 -21.87
CA GLU A 21 -4.26 18.38 -23.30
C GLU A 21 -4.65 19.86 -23.51
N ALA A 22 -5.30 20.46 -22.51
CA ALA A 22 -5.69 21.87 -22.49
C ALA A 22 -4.56 22.83 -22.05
N GLY A 23 -3.33 22.37 -21.88
CA GLY A 23 -2.20 23.20 -21.42
C GLY A 23 -2.23 23.50 -19.92
N ARG A 24 -3.09 22.83 -19.15
CA ARG A 24 -3.34 23.12 -17.71
C ARG A 24 -2.56 22.17 -16.79
N LEU A 25 -2.37 22.59 -15.55
CA LEU A 25 -1.70 21.77 -14.54
C LEU A 25 -2.46 20.47 -14.27
N ALA A 26 -1.75 19.35 -14.29
CA ALA A 26 -2.23 18.04 -13.88
C ALA A 26 -1.16 17.33 -13.04
N PHE A 27 -1.57 16.38 -12.22
CA PHE A 27 -0.68 15.57 -11.39
C PHE A 27 -0.93 14.09 -11.65
N ARG A 28 0.15 13.32 -11.82
CA ARG A 28 0.11 11.86 -11.86
C ARG A 28 0.79 11.30 -10.62
N VAL A 29 -0.01 10.70 -9.74
CA VAL A 29 0.44 10.00 -8.53
C VAL A 29 0.50 8.50 -8.81
N MET A 30 1.66 7.89 -8.59
CA MET A 30 1.92 6.48 -8.94
C MET A 30 2.32 5.66 -7.71
N PRO A 31 1.42 5.43 -6.75
CA PRO A 31 1.74 4.60 -5.59
C PRO A 31 2.11 3.18 -6.03
N ARG A 32 3.28 2.72 -5.59
CA ARG A 32 3.78 1.35 -5.82
C ARG A 32 3.72 0.58 -4.50
N GLU A 33 2.58 -0.06 -4.26
CA GLU A 33 2.28 -0.67 -2.97
C GLU A 33 1.81 -2.12 -3.07
N ILE A 34 1.99 -2.86 -1.99
CA ILE A 34 1.55 -4.25 -1.88
C ILE A 34 0.12 -4.29 -1.33
N THR A 35 -0.74 -5.10 -1.94
CA THR A 35 -2.12 -5.33 -1.49
C THR A 35 -2.15 -6.45 -0.45
N PRO A 36 -3.17 -6.53 0.45
CA PRO A 36 -3.27 -7.59 1.46
C PRO A 36 -3.15 -8.99 0.87
N PHE A 37 -3.87 -9.26 -0.22
CA PHE A 37 -3.81 -10.56 -0.91
C PHE A 37 -2.40 -10.89 -1.40
N ARG A 38 -1.70 -9.89 -1.97
CA ARG A 38 -0.33 -10.07 -2.45
C ARG A 38 0.68 -10.19 -1.31
N ALA A 39 0.46 -9.55 -0.17
CA ALA A 39 1.27 -9.74 1.03
C ALA A 39 1.15 -11.18 1.56
N LYS A 40 -0.07 -11.72 1.58
CA LYS A 40 -0.34 -13.11 1.92
C LYS A 40 0.33 -14.09 0.94
N LEU A 41 0.24 -13.84 -0.37
CA LEU A 41 0.93 -14.63 -1.39
C LEU A 41 2.45 -14.56 -1.25
N ALA A 42 3.01 -13.36 -1.01
CA ALA A 42 4.45 -13.16 -0.82
C ALA A 42 4.97 -14.00 0.34
N ASP A 43 4.27 -13.96 1.47
CA ASP A 43 4.64 -14.75 2.64
C ASP A 43 4.50 -16.25 2.34
N GLY A 44 3.42 -16.71 1.71
CA GLY A 44 3.23 -18.11 1.32
C GLY A 44 4.33 -18.65 0.39
N ILE A 45 4.67 -17.91 -0.67
CA ILE A 45 5.76 -18.27 -1.60
C ILE A 45 7.10 -18.30 -0.87
N SER A 46 7.38 -17.28 -0.04
CA SER A 46 8.64 -17.21 0.70
C SER A 46 8.79 -18.35 1.70
N SER A 47 7.71 -18.78 2.37
CA SER A 47 7.72 -19.92 3.29
C SER A 47 7.94 -21.23 2.55
N ALA A 48 7.27 -21.46 1.42
CA ALA A 48 7.44 -22.67 0.63
C ALA A 48 8.88 -22.81 0.08
N LEU A 49 9.42 -21.72 -0.48
CA LEU A 49 10.78 -21.71 -1.00
C LEU A 49 11.83 -21.76 0.12
N GLY A 50 11.58 -21.13 1.27
CA GLY A 50 12.46 -21.23 2.44
C GLY A 50 12.54 -22.64 3.02
N LEU A 51 11.42 -23.37 3.06
CA LEU A 51 11.40 -24.79 3.40
C LEU A 51 12.18 -25.63 2.39
N GLY A 52 11.97 -25.37 1.09
CA GLY A 52 12.73 -26.04 0.03
C GLY A 52 14.24 -25.80 0.15
N LEU A 53 14.63 -24.58 0.48
CA LEU A 53 16.03 -24.22 0.70
C LEU A 53 16.61 -24.95 1.92
N MET A 54 15.88 -25.01 3.04
CA MET A 54 16.30 -25.79 4.21
C MET A 54 16.50 -27.27 3.89
N VAL A 55 15.54 -27.89 3.19
CA VAL A 55 15.64 -29.30 2.78
C VAL A 55 16.85 -29.51 1.86
N ALA A 56 17.05 -28.63 0.87
CA ALA A 56 18.19 -28.69 -0.02
C ALA A 56 19.52 -28.56 0.74
N SER A 57 19.61 -27.60 1.67
CA SER A 57 20.77 -27.42 2.54
C SER A 57 21.06 -28.65 3.38
N MET A 58 20.04 -29.36 3.88
CA MET A 58 20.22 -30.61 4.61
C MET A 58 20.73 -31.74 3.69
N THR A 59 20.24 -31.85 2.46
CA THR A 59 20.71 -32.88 1.51
C THR A 59 22.13 -32.63 1.00
N ALA A 60 22.59 -31.39 1.00
CA ALA A 60 23.94 -31.02 0.58
C ALA A 60 25.03 -31.40 1.60
N ILE A 61 24.65 -31.72 2.84
CA ILE A 61 25.59 -32.20 3.86
C ILE A 61 25.94 -33.65 3.52
N SER A 62 27.09 -33.85 2.88
CA SER A 62 27.53 -35.15 2.36
C SER A 62 27.99 -36.11 3.46
N ASP A 63 28.31 -35.63 4.67
CA ASP A 63 28.91 -36.45 5.74
C ASP A 63 28.15 -36.29 7.06
N TRP A 64 27.08 -37.08 7.21
CA TRP A 64 26.21 -37.05 8.40
C TRP A 64 26.86 -37.66 9.64
N ARG A 65 27.98 -38.38 9.49
CA ARG A 65 28.62 -39.13 10.58
C ARG A 65 29.48 -38.25 11.48
N HIS A 66 30.10 -37.20 10.94
CA HIS A 66 30.88 -36.20 11.69
C HIS A 66 30.68 -34.80 11.09
N PRO A 67 29.52 -34.18 11.30
CA PRO A 67 29.27 -32.87 10.74
C PRO A 67 30.18 -31.84 11.44
N ASP A 68 31.10 -31.26 10.69
CA ASP A 68 31.87 -30.12 11.17
C ASP A 68 30.89 -28.98 11.51
N LEU A 69 31.00 -28.45 12.73
CA LEU A 69 30.15 -27.38 13.24
C LEU A 69 30.25 -26.14 12.33
N SER A 70 31.41 -25.92 11.70
CA SER A 70 31.60 -24.83 10.74
C SER A 70 30.69 -24.97 9.50
N VAL A 71 30.55 -26.19 8.97
CA VAL A 71 29.73 -26.52 7.80
C VAL A 71 28.25 -26.41 8.13
N LEU A 72 27.84 -26.85 9.33
CA LEU A 72 26.46 -26.69 9.80
C LEU A 72 26.09 -25.21 9.95
N VAL A 73 26.93 -24.42 10.62
CA VAL A 73 26.67 -22.97 10.79
C VAL A 73 26.62 -22.26 9.44
N ALA A 74 27.51 -22.60 8.50
CA ALA A 74 27.50 -22.03 7.17
C ALA A 74 26.21 -22.41 6.39
N ALA A 75 25.79 -23.67 6.45
CA ALA A 75 24.58 -24.15 5.76
C ALA A 75 23.31 -23.50 6.32
N PHE A 76 23.11 -23.53 7.64
CA PHE A 76 21.93 -22.92 8.26
C PHE A 76 21.94 -21.39 8.19
N GLY A 77 23.11 -20.77 8.39
CA GLY A 77 23.27 -19.32 8.30
C GLY A 77 22.97 -18.79 6.90
N SER A 78 23.53 -19.43 5.87
CA SER A 78 23.23 -19.07 4.47
C SER A 78 21.78 -19.33 4.10
N ALA A 79 21.17 -20.44 4.57
CA ALA A 79 19.77 -20.73 4.33
C ALA A 79 18.84 -19.69 4.98
N ALA A 80 19.14 -19.28 6.22
CA ALA A 80 18.38 -18.24 6.92
C ALA A 80 18.49 -16.88 6.21
N LEU A 81 19.69 -16.48 5.81
CA LEU A 81 19.92 -15.23 5.06
C LEU A 81 19.23 -15.23 3.71
N ALA A 82 19.33 -16.32 2.95
CA ALA A 82 18.67 -16.48 1.67
C ALA A 82 17.14 -16.47 1.83
N SER A 83 16.59 -17.12 2.86
CA SER A 83 15.15 -17.09 3.16
C SER A 83 14.66 -15.68 3.50
N TRP A 84 15.43 -14.93 4.29
CA TRP A 84 15.13 -13.53 4.62
C TRP A 84 15.16 -12.64 3.37
N ALA A 85 16.22 -12.75 2.55
CA ALA A 85 16.35 -12.02 1.30
C ALA A 85 15.22 -12.35 0.32
N LEU A 86 14.83 -13.63 0.25
CA LEU A 86 13.73 -14.08 -0.60
C LEU A 86 12.39 -13.50 -0.15
N ARG A 87 12.13 -13.42 1.16
CA ARG A 87 10.90 -12.78 1.66
C ARG A 87 10.84 -11.30 1.28
N PHE A 88 11.96 -10.59 1.38
CA PHE A 88 12.05 -9.20 0.95
C PHE A 88 11.81 -9.06 -0.56
N ALA A 89 12.49 -9.89 -1.37
CA ALA A 89 12.36 -9.91 -2.81
C ALA A 89 10.92 -10.24 -3.26
N ALA A 90 10.29 -11.23 -2.65
CA ALA A 90 8.90 -11.62 -2.95
C ALA A 90 7.92 -10.47 -2.67
N ARG A 91 8.08 -9.77 -1.53
CA ARG A 91 7.26 -8.60 -1.20
C ARG A 91 7.47 -7.45 -2.18
N GLU A 92 8.70 -7.22 -2.64
CA GLU A 92 9.01 -6.15 -3.59
C GLU A 92 8.51 -6.46 -5.01
N ALA A 93 8.65 -7.72 -5.44
CA ALA A 93 8.19 -8.20 -6.75
C ALA A 93 6.66 -8.16 -6.88
N LEU A 94 5.94 -8.40 -5.79
CA LEU A 94 4.49 -8.42 -5.79
C LEU A 94 3.83 -7.04 -5.60
N LYS A 95 4.61 -5.95 -5.47
CA LYS A 95 4.03 -4.60 -5.45
C LYS A 95 3.30 -4.28 -6.76
N THR A 96 2.20 -3.53 -6.64
CA THR A 96 1.42 -3.04 -7.79
C THR A 96 1.60 -1.54 -7.89
N THR A 97 1.83 -1.05 -9.10
CA THR A 97 1.76 0.39 -9.38
C THR A 97 0.35 0.74 -9.79
N THR A 98 -0.34 1.56 -8.99
CA THR A 98 -1.62 2.17 -9.38
C THR A 98 -1.33 3.54 -9.98
N GLN A 99 -2.07 3.94 -11.01
CA GLN A 99 -1.93 5.26 -11.62
C GLN A 99 -3.18 6.09 -11.32
N ILE A 100 -2.98 7.22 -10.66
CA ILE A 100 -4.02 8.19 -10.35
C ILE A 100 -3.60 9.51 -10.99
N GLU A 101 -4.46 10.06 -11.83
CA GLU A 101 -4.27 11.36 -12.44
C GLU A 101 -5.32 12.33 -11.92
N LEU A 102 -4.85 13.50 -11.53
CA LEU A 102 -5.66 14.61 -11.05
C LEU A 102 -5.44 15.77 -12.03
N SER A 103 -6.48 16.13 -12.76
CA SER A 103 -6.53 17.35 -13.57
C SER A 103 -7.50 18.33 -12.92
N LEU A 104 -7.57 19.57 -13.42
CA LEU A 104 -8.54 20.55 -12.93
C LEU A 104 -9.98 20.07 -13.00
N ASP A 105 -10.35 19.39 -14.09
CA ASP A 105 -11.73 19.03 -14.41
C ASP A 105 -12.05 17.55 -14.08
N SER A 106 -11.03 16.69 -13.90
CA SER A 106 -11.30 15.27 -13.69
C SER A 106 -10.23 14.54 -12.90
N ILE A 107 -10.68 13.48 -12.23
CA ILE A 107 -9.86 12.50 -11.52
C ILE A 107 -9.92 11.20 -12.32
N ARG A 108 -8.79 10.70 -12.80
CA ARG A 108 -8.69 9.44 -13.54
C ARG A 108 -7.92 8.40 -12.74
N VAL A 109 -8.45 7.20 -12.65
CA VAL A 109 -7.83 6.10 -11.91
C VAL A 109 -7.74 4.89 -12.82
N LYS A 110 -6.52 4.37 -12.98
CA LYS A 110 -6.30 3.17 -13.79
C LYS A 110 -6.80 1.93 -13.03
N ARG A 111 -7.83 1.30 -13.58
CA ARG A 111 -8.39 0.02 -13.14
C ARG A 111 -7.91 -1.12 -14.05
N VAL A 112 -8.32 -2.34 -13.74
CA VAL A 112 -8.01 -3.53 -14.55
C VAL A 112 -8.62 -3.40 -15.95
N LEU A 113 -9.85 -2.88 -16.05
CA LEU A 113 -10.61 -2.75 -17.30
C LEU A 113 -10.59 -1.30 -17.85
N GLY A 114 -9.44 -0.63 -17.76
CA GLY A 114 -9.26 0.72 -18.31
C GLY A 114 -9.27 1.82 -17.26
N TRP A 115 -9.59 3.05 -17.69
CA TRP A 115 -9.57 4.24 -16.83
C TRP A 115 -10.97 4.56 -16.31
N ALA A 116 -11.12 4.60 -15.00
CA ALA A 116 -12.30 5.20 -14.38
C ALA A 116 -12.08 6.72 -14.31
N ARG A 117 -13.04 7.49 -14.80
CA ARG A 117 -13.01 8.97 -14.80
C ARG A 117 -14.12 9.50 -13.89
N PHE A 118 -13.76 10.45 -13.04
CA PHE A 118 -14.66 11.15 -12.14
C PHE A 118 -14.54 12.64 -12.41
N ASP A 119 -15.66 13.35 -12.37
CA ASP A 119 -15.70 14.81 -12.51
C ASP A 119 -15.24 15.46 -11.20
N ARG A 120 -14.21 16.30 -11.26
CA ARG A 120 -13.62 16.93 -10.08
C ARG A 120 -14.45 18.13 -9.57
N CYS A 121 -15.38 18.65 -10.38
CA CYS A 121 -16.28 19.73 -9.97
C CYS A 121 -17.33 19.27 -8.96
N LEU A 122 -17.55 17.95 -8.83
CA LEU A 122 -18.39 17.39 -7.79
C LEU A 122 -17.63 17.32 -6.45
N GLU A 123 -18.39 17.40 -5.36
CA GLU A 123 -17.84 17.29 -4.00
C GLU A 123 -17.07 15.97 -3.85
N HIS A 124 -15.80 16.07 -3.47
CA HIS A 124 -14.97 14.89 -3.26
C HIS A 124 -13.94 15.12 -2.16
N CYS A 125 -13.56 14.05 -1.48
CA CYS A 125 -12.42 14.08 -0.56
C CYS A 125 -11.71 12.73 -0.51
N PHE A 126 -10.42 12.76 -0.20
CA PHE A 126 -9.63 11.53 -0.02
C PHE A 126 -9.55 11.18 1.45
N ALA A 127 -9.92 9.95 1.79
CA ALA A 127 -9.89 9.43 3.14
C ALA A 127 -9.17 8.07 3.21
N LEU A 128 -8.78 7.70 4.42
CA LEU A 128 -8.19 6.41 4.74
C LEU A 128 -9.18 5.62 5.58
N LEU A 129 -9.58 4.44 5.11
CA LEU A 129 -10.47 3.54 5.86
C LEU A 129 -9.76 2.21 6.15
N PRO A 130 -10.02 1.57 7.31
CA PRO A 130 -9.61 0.19 7.56
C PRO A 130 -10.17 -0.76 6.48
N HIS A 131 -9.47 -1.87 6.22
CA HIS A 131 -9.95 -2.86 5.25
C HIS A 131 -11.24 -3.55 5.75
N ASP A 132 -12.24 -3.70 4.88
CA ASP A 132 -13.56 -4.24 5.27
C ASP A 132 -13.51 -5.69 5.80
N GLN A 133 -12.47 -6.43 5.41
CA GLN A 133 -12.22 -7.80 5.85
C GLN A 133 -11.44 -7.94 7.17
N ALA A 134 -10.94 -6.83 7.73
CA ALA A 134 -10.17 -6.84 8.98
C ALA A 134 -10.93 -7.49 10.13
N GLU A 135 -12.21 -7.13 10.30
CA GLU A 135 -13.08 -7.67 11.35
C GLU A 135 -13.27 -9.18 11.21
N ARG A 136 -13.47 -9.66 9.97
CA ARG A 136 -13.69 -11.07 9.67
C ARG A 136 -12.41 -11.89 9.91
N GLU A 137 -11.27 -11.38 9.48
CA GLU A 137 -9.95 -11.99 9.75
C GLU A 137 -9.70 -12.09 11.26
N ARG A 138 -9.95 -11.00 11.99
CA ARG A 138 -9.79 -10.98 13.46
C ARG A 138 -10.62 -12.05 14.14
N ARG A 139 -11.93 -12.11 13.83
CA ARG A 139 -12.82 -13.13 14.43
C ARG A 139 -12.37 -14.55 14.11
N ARG A 140 -11.92 -14.80 12.88
CA ARG A 140 -11.40 -16.11 12.48
C ARG A 140 -10.14 -16.47 13.26
N ASN A 141 -9.17 -15.55 13.31
CA ASN A 141 -7.93 -15.75 14.06
C ASN A 141 -8.19 -15.98 15.55
N GLU A 142 -9.14 -15.26 16.16
CA GLU A 142 -9.53 -15.48 17.55
C GLU A 142 -10.11 -16.88 17.79
N LEU A 143 -10.96 -17.38 16.88
CA LEU A 143 -11.49 -18.75 16.97
C LEU A 143 -10.38 -19.80 16.82
N ASP A 144 -9.51 -19.63 15.82
CA ASP A 144 -8.43 -20.57 15.55
C ASP A 144 -7.39 -20.59 16.69
N THR A 145 -7.05 -19.44 17.26
CA THR A 145 -6.17 -19.35 18.45
C THR A 145 -6.80 -20.01 19.67
N ARG A 146 -8.11 -19.86 19.90
CA ARG A 146 -8.82 -20.56 21.00
C ARG A 146 -8.79 -22.07 20.80
N PHE A 147 -9.03 -22.53 19.57
CA PHE A 147 -8.98 -23.96 19.24
C PHE A 147 -7.56 -24.53 19.39
N ALA A 148 -6.52 -23.79 19.00
CA ALA A 148 -5.15 -24.20 19.26
C ALA A 148 -4.85 -24.28 20.77
N ALA A 149 -5.33 -23.31 21.55
CA ALA A 149 -5.14 -23.30 23.00
C ALA A 149 -5.81 -24.49 23.71
N THR A 150 -6.99 -24.94 23.25
CA THR A 150 -7.61 -26.17 23.80
C THR A 150 -6.81 -27.43 23.49
N GLN A 151 -5.99 -27.41 22.44
CA GLN A 151 -5.03 -28.46 22.11
C GLN A 151 -3.66 -28.28 22.79
N GLY A 152 -3.53 -27.31 23.69
CA GLY A 152 -2.26 -27.00 24.37
C GLY A 152 -1.22 -26.32 23.46
N GLN A 153 -1.64 -25.81 22.30
CA GLN A 153 -0.77 -25.13 21.35
C GLN A 153 -0.94 -23.61 21.44
N VAL A 154 0.17 -22.88 21.45
CA VAL A 154 0.17 -21.42 21.36
C VAL A 154 0.54 -21.04 19.93
N VAL A 155 -0.46 -20.60 19.15
CA VAL A 155 -0.30 -20.20 17.75
C VAL A 155 -0.64 -18.72 17.58
N GLN A 156 0.28 -17.97 16.99
CA GLN A 156 0.04 -16.60 16.55
C GLN A 156 -0.29 -16.61 15.05
N MET A 157 -1.54 -16.28 14.73
CA MET A 157 -1.96 -16.18 13.33
C MET A 157 -1.52 -14.85 12.70
N PRO A 158 -1.09 -14.87 11.42
CA PRO A 158 -0.73 -13.65 10.72
C PRO A 158 -1.95 -12.76 10.48
N VAL A 159 -1.73 -11.44 10.49
CA VAL A 159 -2.76 -10.42 10.23
C VAL A 159 -2.41 -9.73 8.91
N TYR A 160 -3.26 -9.89 7.90
CA TYR A 160 -3.05 -9.30 6.57
C TYR A 160 -4.03 -8.18 6.28
N TYR A 161 -5.31 -8.40 6.56
CA TYR A 161 -6.37 -7.43 6.31
C TYR A 161 -6.48 -6.43 7.46
N GLY A 162 -6.21 -6.83 8.70
CA GLY A 162 -6.15 -5.92 9.85
C GLY A 162 -5.09 -4.82 9.71
N ASP A 163 -3.99 -5.11 9.03
CA ASP A 163 -2.91 -4.15 8.74
C ASP A 163 -3.04 -3.48 7.36
N SER A 164 -4.19 -3.67 6.69
CA SER A 164 -4.47 -3.10 5.39
C SER A 164 -5.50 -1.99 5.47
N PHE A 165 -5.37 -1.03 4.57
CA PHE A 165 -6.23 0.15 4.51
C PHE A 165 -6.67 0.41 3.07
N HIS A 166 -7.90 0.86 2.91
CA HIS A 166 -8.42 1.40 1.67
C HIS A 166 -8.11 2.90 1.61
N VAL A 167 -7.45 3.30 0.52
CA VAL A 167 -7.43 4.71 0.10
C VAL A 167 -8.70 4.93 -0.69
N VAL A 168 -9.59 5.75 -0.15
CA VAL A 168 -10.93 5.97 -0.71
C VAL A 168 -11.08 7.42 -1.16
N MET A 169 -11.87 7.61 -2.20
CA MET A 169 -12.43 8.90 -2.58
C MET A 169 -13.90 8.88 -2.18
N VAL A 170 -14.29 9.72 -1.23
CA VAL A 170 -15.70 10.01 -1.01
C VAL A 170 -16.11 10.96 -2.11
N TYR A 171 -17.06 10.57 -2.95
CA TYR A 171 -17.44 11.27 -4.17
C TYR A 171 -18.95 11.48 -4.18
N ALA A 172 -19.40 12.73 -4.06
CA ALA A 172 -20.81 13.10 -3.86
C ALA A 172 -21.49 12.25 -2.77
N GLY A 173 -20.82 12.05 -1.64
CA GLY A 173 -21.28 11.20 -0.53
C GLY A 173 -21.11 9.69 -0.71
N HIS A 174 -20.66 9.21 -1.88
CA HIS A 174 -20.44 7.79 -2.14
C HIS A 174 -18.99 7.37 -1.95
N ARG A 175 -18.76 6.21 -1.31
CA ARG A 175 -17.42 5.63 -1.16
C ARG A 175 -16.95 5.02 -2.48
N VAL A 176 -15.81 5.49 -2.98
CA VAL A 176 -15.11 4.93 -4.15
C VAL A 176 -13.71 4.45 -3.73
N ASP A 177 -13.50 3.15 -3.70
CA ASP A 177 -12.21 2.56 -3.30
C ASP A 177 -11.18 2.72 -4.41
N LEU A 178 -10.14 3.53 -4.20
CA LEU A 178 -9.12 3.77 -5.21
C LEU A 178 -8.09 2.63 -5.25
N LEU A 179 -7.57 2.26 -4.07
CA LEU A 179 -6.64 1.14 -3.90
C LEU A 179 -6.60 0.64 -2.46
N SER A 180 -6.20 -0.62 -2.29
CA SER A 180 -5.92 -1.22 -0.98
C SER A 180 -4.42 -1.35 -0.77
N ILE A 181 -3.92 -0.91 0.38
CA ILE A 181 -2.50 -0.89 0.72
C ILE A 181 -2.30 -1.65 2.02
N TYR A 182 -1.35 -2.59 2.03
CA TYR A 182 -0.86 -3.22 3.24
C TYR A 182 0.17 -2.30 3.91
N GLY A 183 -0.14 -1.85 5.13
CA GLY A 183 0.67 -0.95 5.94
C GLY A 183 0.10 0.47 6.02
N ARG A 184 -0.17 0.92 7.26
CA ARG A 184 -0.78 2.23 7.58
C ARG A 184 0.04 3.42 7.07
N GLN A 185 1.35 3.44 7.33
CA GLN A 185 2.20 4.59 7.01
C GLN A 185 2.21 4.90 5.51
N ARG A 186 2.29 3.85 4.69
CA ARG A 186 2.31 3.99 3.23
C ARG A 186 0.95 4.46 2.71
N ALA A 187 -0.13 3.89 3.24
CA ALA A 187 -1.48 4.30 2.87
C ALA A 187 -1.77 5.76 3.24
N ALA A 188 -1.37 6.19 4.43
CA ALA A 188 -1.46 7.58 4.87
C ALA A 188 -0.64 8.53 3.98
N ALA A 189 0.57 8.13 3.56
CA ALA A 189 1.38 8.92 2.65
C ALA A 189 0.71 9.12 1.28
N VAL A 190 -0.01 8.10 0.78
CA VAL A 190 -0.78 8.23 -0.47
C VAL A 190 -1.94 9.22 -0.32
N VAL A 191 -2.74 9.10 0.75
CA VAL A 191 -3.85 10.04 1.01
C VAL A 191 -3.33 11.46 1.16
N ALA A 192 -2.29 11.68 1.96
CA ALA A 192 -1.68 13.00 2.15
C ALA A 192 -1.18 13.58 0.82
N ARG A 193 -0.62 12.76 -0.08
CA ARG A 193 -0.19 13.20 -1.40
C ARG A 193 -1.36 13.59 -2.30
N LEU A 194 -2.42 12.79 -2.31
CA LEU A 194 -3.63 13.09 -3.10
C LEU A 194 -4.26 14.41 -2.63
N GLN A 195 -4.45 14.59 -1.32
CA GLN A 195 -4.96 15.83 -0.72
C GLN A 195 -4.04 17.04 -1.00
N TYR A 196 -2.72 16.84 -1.03
CA TYR A 196 -1.78 17.90 -1.39
C TYR A 196 -1.94 18.33 -2.85
N CYS A 197 -1.98 17.37 -3.78
CA CYS A 197 -2.17 17.64 -5.21
C CYS A 197 -3.51 18.30 -5.50
N ASP A 198 -4.57 17.87 -4.80
CA ASP A 198 -5.90 18.42 -4.95
C ASP A 198 -5.98 19.89 -4.51
N ARG A 199 -5.43 20.22 -3.34
CA ARG A 199 -5.31 21.62 -2.88
C ARG A 199 -4.50 22.50 -3.83
N GLN A 200 -3.45 21.96 -4.46
CA GLN A 200 -2.69 22.70 -5.48
C GLN A 200 -3.54 23.00 -6.72
N LEU A 201 -4.32 22.02 -7.17
CA LEU A 201 -5.23 22.21 -8.31
C LEU A 201 -6.40 23.16 -7.96
N GLU A 202 -6.90 23.16 -6.73
CA GLU A 202 -7.87 24.18 -6.27
C GLU A 202 -7.30 25.59 -6.31
N GLN A 203 -6.07 25.77 -5.81
CA GLN A 203 -5.38 27.07 -5.86
C GLN A 203 -5.22 27.56 -7.30
N GLU A 204 -4.90 26.64 -8.22
CA GLU A 204 -4.78 26.96 -9.64
C GLU A 204 -6.15 27.28 -10.27
N ALA A 205 -7.21 26.56 -9.93
CA ALA A 205 -8.57 26.86 -10.38
C ALA A 205 -9.01 28.27 -9.96
N LYS A 206 -8.72 28.66 -8.70
CA LYS A 206 -9.01 30.01 -8.17
C LYS A 206 -8.24 31.08 -8.96
N ARG A 207 -6.97 30.85 -9.30
CA ARG A 207 -6.14 31.80 -10.07
C ARG A 207 -6.65 32.01 -11.49
N LEU A 208 -7.16 30.97 -12.13
CA LEU A 208 -7.66 31.02 -13.51
C LEU A 208 -9.06 31.64 -13.62
N GLY A 209 -9.66 32.11 -12.53
CA GLY A 209 -11.00 32.70 -12.53
C GLY A 209 -12.10 31.68 -12.83
N ALA A 210 -11.81 30.38 -12.71
CA ALA A 210 -12.80 29.31 -12.76
C ALA A 210 -13.53 29.26 -11.40
N GLY A 211 -14.24 30.35 -11.08
CA GLY A 211 -14.86 30.63 -9.77
C GLY A 211 -16.14 29.85 -9.47
N ASN A 212 -16.46 28.79 -10.21
CA ASN A 212 -17.68 28.01 -10.01
C ASN A 212 -17.41 26.60 -9.49
N ASN A 213 -16.33 26.40 -8.72
CA ASN A 213 -16.18 25.15 -7.98
C ASN A 213 -16.79 25.36 -6.58
N PRO A 214 -17.96 24.77 -6.27
CA PRO A 214 -18.66 24.97 -4.99
C PRO A 214 -17.88 24.47 -3.76
N HIS A 215 -16.74 23.80 -3.96
CA HIS A 215 -15.89 23.28 -2.90
C HIS A 215 -15.01 24.33 -2.19
N VAL A 216 -15.03 25.60 -2.61
CA VAL A 216 -14.16 26.66 -2.06
C VAL A 216 -14.42 26.97 -0.58
N ASP A 217 -15.63 26.70 -0.08
CA ASP A 217 -16.08 27.12 1.26
C ASP A 217 -16.27 25.96 2.25
N ALA A 218 -15.99 24.72 1.87
CA ALA A 218 -16.06 23.58 2.78
C ALA A 218 -14.76 23.48 3.59
N ASP A 219 -14.67 24.28 4.67
CA ASP A 219 -13.65 24.13 5.69
C ASP A 219 -13.55 22.66 6.09
N TRP A 220 -12.33 22.12 6.01
CA TRP A 220 -11.99 20.74 6.31
C TRP A 220 -12.26 20.45 7.78
N HIS A 221 -13.49 20.10 8.12
CA HIS A 221 -13.81 19.61 9.45
C HIS A 221 -13.10 18.27 9.64
N HIS A 222 -12.11 18.28 10.54
CA HIS A 222 -11.51 17.11 11.15
C HIS A 222 -12.60 16.07 11.44
N SER A 223 -12.58 14.93 10.75
CA SER A 223 -13.49 13.83 11.10
C SER A 223 -13.27 13.46 12.57
N PRO A 224 -14.33 13.43 13.40
CA PRO A 224 -14.23 12.94 14.76
C PRO A 224 -14.21 11.41 14.67
N GLY A 225 -13.07 10.81 14.98
CA GLY A 225 -12.92 9.36 14.90
C GLY A 225 -11.49 8.88 15.08
N GLY A 226 -10.76 9.54 15.99
CA GLY A 226 -9.50 9.03 16.51
C GLY A 226 -9.73 8.39 17.87
N LEU A 227 -10.09 7.10 17.88
CA LEU A 227 -9.85 6.16 18.98
C LEU A 227 -9.54 4.80 18.35
#